data_AF-A0AAP0CAI2-F1
#
_entry.id   AF-A0AAP0CAI2-F1
#
_cell.length_a   1.000
_cell.length_b   1.000
_cell.length_c   1.000
_cell.angle_alpha   90.00
_cell.angle_beta   90.00
_cell.angle_gamma   90.00
#
_symmetry.space_group_name_H-M   'P 1'
#
loop_
_entity.id
_entity.type
_entity.pdbx_description
1 polymer ?
#
loop_
_entity_poly.entity_id
_entity_poly.type
_entity_poly.pdbx_seq_one_letter_code
_entity_poly.pdbx_strand_id
1 'polypeptide(L)'
;MIMEDRSPSHHRTHRMSDVVFECVIPYIHDSRDRQSVSLVCRRWHELDSQTRKHVTIALCYSSTPEQLLRRFPYLESLKLKGKPRAAMYNLIPEDWGGFVKPWVEEIARSFRCLKVVHFRRMIVTDEDLRVLAQARGLVLQVVKLDKCSGFSTDGLLHICRSC
;
A
#
# COMPACT_ATOMS: atom_id res chain seq x y z
N MET A 1 -48.79 32.77 -36.02
CA MET A 1 -47.57 32.01 -35.67
C MET A 1 -46.89 32.72 -34.52
N ILE A 2 -47.15 32.27 -33.29
CA ILE A 2 -46.41 32.70 -32.10
C ILE A 2 -45.44 31.57 -31.81
N MET A 3 -44.14 31.82 -32.01
CA MET A 3 -43.08 30.89 -31.60
C MET A 3 -42.91 31.06 -30.10
N GLU A 4 -43.30 30.03 -29.33
CA GLU A 4 -42.91 29.90 -27.93
C GLU A 4 -41.40 29.63 -27.86
N ASP A 5 -40.66 30.62 -27.35
CA ASP A 5 -39.25 30.48 -27.01
C ASP A 5 -39.12 29.63 -25.73
N ARG A 6 -38.99 28.31 -25.91
CA ARG A 6 -38.63 27.39 -24.82
C ARG A 6 -37.15 27.57 -24.49
N SER A 7 -36.85 28.49 -23.59
CA SER A 7 -35.54 28.54 -22.94
C SER A 7 -35.30 27.21 -22.19
N PRO A 8 -34.19 26.50 -22.43
CA PRO A 8 -33.89 25.30 -21.68
C PRO A 8 -33.55 25.70 -20.24
N SER A 9 -34.43 25.35 -19.31
CA SER A 9 -34.17 25.42 -17.89
C SER A 9 -32.93 24.56 -17.60
N HIS A 10 -31.78 25.22 -17.42
CA HIS A 10 -30.64 24.62 -16.77
C HIS A 10 -31.04 24.31 -15.33
N HIS A 11 -31.69 23.16 -15.12
CA HIS A 11 -31.67 22.49 -13.84
C HIS A 11 -30.19 22.28 -13.52
N ARG A 12 -29.63 23.17 -12.71
CA ARG A 12 -28.44 22.89 -11.91
C ARG A 12 -28.82 21.70 -11.05
N THR A 13 -28.68 20.50 -11.61
CA THR A 13 -28.47 19.30 -10.82
C THR A 13 -27.37 19.70 -9.87
N HIS A 14 -27.70 19.74 -8.58
CA HIS A 14 -26.79 20.12 -7.52
C HIS A 14 -25.75 19.00 -7.46
N ARG A 15 -24.83 18.98 -8.43
CA ARG A 15 -23.75 18.01 -8.56
C ARG A 15 -23.03 18.11 -7.23
N MET A 16 -23.07 17.05 -6.43
CA MET A 16 -22.34 17.02 -5.17
C MET A 16 -20.93 17.50 -5.47
N SER A 17 -20.50 18.55 -4.78
CA SER A 17 -19.17 19.11 -4.97
C SER A 17 -18.15 17.99 -4.77
N ASP A 18 -17.09 17.95 -5.59
CA ASP A 18 -16.01 16.98 -5.45
C ASP A 18 -15.37 17.03 -4.05
N VAL A 19 -15.49 18.18 -3.36
CA VAL A 19 -15.11 18.41 -1.97
C VAL A 19 -15.81 17.45 -1.00
N VAL A 20 -17.07 17.09 -1.26
CA VAL A 20 -17.79 16.12 -0.41
C VAL A 20 -17.11 14.75 -0.49
N PHE A 21 -16.66 14.34 -1.68
CA PHE A 21 -16.00 13.05 -1.86
C PHE A 21 -14.59 13.03 -1.28
N GLU A 22 -13.89 14.17 -1.26
CA GLU A 22 -12.63 14.32 -0.51
C GLU A 22 -12.82 14.03 0.98
N CYS A 23 -13.96 14.42 1.56
CA CYS A 23 -14.29 14.12 2.95
C CYS A 23 -14.77 12.68 3.15
N VAL A 24 -15.61 12.15 2.25
CA VAL A 24 -16.30 10.85 2.45
C VAL A 24 -15.40 9.65 2.12
N ILE A 25 -14.66 9.70 1.01
CA ILE A 25 -13.86 8.56 0.53
C ILE A 25 -12.87 8.02 1.59
N PRO A 26 -12.19 8.86 2.40
CA PRO A 26 -11.33 8.40 3.50
C PRO A 26 -12.02 7.52 4.57
N TYR A 27 -13.33 7.66 4.79
CA TYR A 27 -14.09 6.85 5.75
C TYR A 27 -14.46 5.46 5.22
N ILE A 28 -14.24 5.20 3.92
CA ILE A 28 -14.48 3.88 3.33
C ILE A 28 -13.24 3.01 3.58
N HIS A 29 -13.34 2.07 4.52
CA HIS A 29 -12.21 1.24 4.94
C HIS A 29 -12.14 -0.13 4.27
N ASP A 30 -13.26 -0.69 3.80
CA ASP A 30 -13.25 -1.98 3.10
C ASP A 30 -12.48 -1.88 1.78
N SER A 31 -11.56 -2.83 1.57
CA SER A 31 -10.67 -2.80 0.42
C SER A 31 -11.39 -2.96 -0.92
N ARG A 32 -12.48 -3.74 -0.95
CA ARG A 32 -13.28 -4.02 -2.15
C ARG A 32 -14.16 -2.83 -2.49
N ASP A 33 -14.76 -2.18 -1.49
CA ASP A 33 -15.53 -0.95 -1.71
C ASP A 33 -14.65 0.14 -2.31
N ARG A 34 -13.45 0.33 -1.75
CA ARG A 34 -12.47 1.27 -2.29
C ARG A 34 -11.98 0.88 -3.70
N GLN A 35 -11.94 -0.41 -4.04
CA GLN A 35 -11.67 -0.85 -5.41
C GLN A 35 -12.80 -0.41 -6.35
N SER A 36 -14.06 -0.58 -5.95
CA SER A 36 -15.21 -0.08 -6.71
C SER A 36 -15.19 1.45 -6.87
N VAL A 37 -14.93 2.20 -5.79
CA VAL A 37 -14.78 3.67 -5.81
C VAL A 37 -13.76 4.10 -6.86
N SER A 38 -12.62 3.42 -6.92
CA SER A 38 -11.54 3.78 -7.85
C SER A 38 -11.88 3.63 -9.34
N LEU A 39 -12.97 2.93 -9.67
CA LEU A 39 -13.37 2.65 -11.06
C LEU A 39 -14.53 3.51 -11.55
N VAL A 40 -15.11 4.36 -10.70
CA VAL A 40 -16.28 5.19 -11.05
C VAL A 40 -15.90 6.27 -12.07
N CYS A 41 -14.84 7.03 -11.80
CA CYS A 41 -14.34 8.07 -12.69
C CYS A 41 -12.88 8.43 -12.36
N ARG A 42 -12.23 9.24 -13.22
CA ARG A 42 -10.84 9.69 -13.00
C ARG A 42 -10.64 10.41 -11.67
N ARG A 43 -11.58 11.29 -11.29
CA ARG A 43 -11.50 12.03 -10.01
C ARG A 43 -11.53 11.10 -8.81
N TRP A 44 -12.42 10.11 -8.80
CA TRP A 44 -12.50 9.14 -7.69
C TRP A 44 -11.30 8.19 -7.68
N HIS A 45 -10.77 7.84 -8.85
CA HIS A 45 -9.53 7.09 -8.97
C HIS A 45 -8.34 7.82 -8.31
N GLU A 46 -8.23 9.13 -8.50
CA GLU A 46 -7.23 10.00 -7.86
C GLU A 46 -7.47 10.17 -6.36
N LEU A 47 -8.71 10.40 -5.93
CA LEU A 47 -9.04 10.49 -4.51
C LEU A 47 -8.75 9.16 -3.79
N ASP A 48 -9.05 8.02 -4.41
CA ASP A 48 -8.66 6.72 -3.87
C ASP A 48 -7.14 6.60 -3.75
N SER A 49 -6.40 6.98 -4.81
CA SER A 49 -4.93 6.96 -4.83
C SER A 49 -4.32 7.71 -3.64
N GLN A 50 -4.81 8.94 -3.41
CA GLN A 50 -4.23 9.85 -2.42
C GLN A 50 -4.63 9.49 -0.98
N THR A 51 -5.77 8.83 -0.81
CA THR A 51 -6.33 8.58 0.54
C THR A 51 -6.19 7.13 1.00
N ARG A 52 -5.77 6.18 0.14
CA ARG A 52 -5.61 4.77 0.53
C ARG A 52 -4.44 4.63 1.51
N LYS A 53 -4.75 4.24 2.75
CA LYS A 53 -3.74 4.11 3.82
C LYS A 53 -3.12 2.72 3.95
N HIS A 54 -3.85 1.67 3.58
CA HIS A 54 -3.38 0.30 3.68
C HIS A 54 -3.52 -0.46 2.35
N VAL A 55 -2.48 -1.23 2.01
CA VAL A 55 -2.48 -2.16 0.87
C VAL A 55 -1.89 -3.49 1.30
N THR A 56 -2.55 -4.57 0.87
CA THR A 56 -2.01 -5.94 0.92
C THR A 56 -1.72 -6.43 -0.48
N ILE A 57 -0.46 -6.82 -0.73
CA ILE A 57 -0.06 -7.54 -1.94
C ILE A 57 0.02 -9.03 -1.59
N ALA A 58 -0.88 -9.82 -2.19
CA ALA A 58 -1.02 -11.24 -1.89
C ALA A 58 0.12 -12.13 -2.46
N LEU A 59 0.85 -11.61 -3.44
CA LEU A 59 2.04 -12.21 -4.03
C LEU A 59 3.00 -11.07 -4.44
N CYS A 60 4.17 -10.97 -3.80
CA CYS A 60 5.10 -9.84 -4.01
C CYS A 60 5.62 -9.71 -5.46
N TYR A 61 5.43 -10.72 -6.30
CA TYR A 61 5.77 -10.72 -7.72
C TYR A 61 4.67 -10.18 -8.63
N SER A 62 3.48 -9.84 -8.11
CA SER A 62 2.36 -9.35 -8.93
C SER A 62 2.49 -7.88 -9.36
N SER A 63 3.42 -7.13 -8.77
CA SER A 63 3.62 -5.70 -9.02
C SER A 63 4.99 -5.26 -8.53
N THR A 64 5.55 -4.19 -9.10
CA THR A 64 6.80 -3.61 -8.61
C THR A 64 6.55 -2.61 -7.46
N PRO A 65 7.55 -2.33 -6.62
CA PRO A 65 7.47 -1.29 -5.58
C PRO A 65 7.11 0.10 -6.14
N GLU A 66 7.65 0.46 -7.31
CA GLU A 66 7.43 1.76 -7.96
C GLU A 66 5.99 1.89 -8.50
N GLN A 67 5.43 0.79 -9.03
CA GLN A 67 4.03 0.76 -9.45
C GLN A 67 3.10 0.98 -8.25
N LEU A 68 3.40 0.34 -7.11
CA LEU A 68 2.63 0.54 -5.89
C LEU A 68 2.70 1.99 -5.43
N LEU A 69 3.90 2.57 -5.35
CA LEU A 69 4.11 3.95 -4.94
C LEU A 69 3.36 4.93 -5.84
N ARG A 70 3.47 4.74 -7.17
CA ARG A 70 2.79 5.60 -8.16
C ARG A 70 1.27 5.56 -7.96
N ARG A 71 0.72 4.40 -7.59
CA ARG A 71 -0.72 4.23 -7.35
C ARG A 71 -1.14 4.75 -5.97
N PHE A 72 -0.31 4.63 -4.95
CA PHE A 72 -0.64 5.02 -3.57
C PHE A 72 0.53 5.78 -2.91
N PRO A 73 0.70 7.07 -3.26
CA PRO A 73 1.88 7.84 -2.83
C PRO A 73 1.93 8.13 -1.32
N TYR A 74 0.79 8.11 -0.64
CA TYR A 74 0.67 8.42 0.80
C TYR A 74 0.34 7.18 1.65
N LEU A 75 0.79 6.01 1.20
CA LEU A 75 0.57 4.74 1.89
C LEU A 75 1.20 4.75 3.28
N GLU A 76 0.43 4.33 4.30
CA GLU A 76 0.89 4.29 5.69
C GLU A 76 1.15 2.85 6.18
N SER A 77 0.50 1.87 5.56
CA SER A 77 0.62 0.46 5.94
C SER A 77 0.71 -0.45 4.71
N LEU A 78 1.75 -1.28 4.68
CA LEU A 78 1.99 -2.24 3.60
C LEU A 78 2.10 -3.66 4.16
N LYS A 79 1.35 -4.57 3.57
CA LYS A 79 1.50 -6.01 3.79
C LYS A 79 1.92 -6.71 2.51
N LEU A 80 3.02 -7.44 2.55
CA LEU A 80 3.54 -8.22 1.43
C LEU A 80 3.53 -9.70 1.80
N LYS A 81 3.14 -10.55 0.84
CA LYS A 81 3.25 -12.00 0.96
C LYS A 81 4.20 -12.52 -0.12
N GLY A 82 5.19 -13.32 0.30
CA GLY A 82 6.15 -13.96 -0.60
C GLY A 82 5.71 -15.36 -1.00
N LYS A 83 6.38 -16.37 -0.43
CA LYS A 83 6.18 -17.79 -0.71
C LYS A 83 4.70 -18.20 -0.62
N PRO A 84 4.24 -19.17 -1.44
CA PRO A 84 2.87 -19.66 -1.40
C PRO A 84 2.57 -20.40 -0.08
N ARG A 85 1.30 -20.74 0.16
CA ARG A 85 0.88 -21.41 1.42
C ARG A 85 1.52 -22.77 1.62
N ALA A 86 1.87 -23.45 0.53
CA ALA A 86 2.59 -24.72 0.53
C ALA A 86 3.95 -24.66 1.28
N ALA A 87 4.60 -23.50 1.36
CA ALA A 87 5.85 -23.33 2.12
C ALA A 87 5.67 -23.57 3.62
N MET A 88 4.46 -23.42 4.16
CA MET A 88 4.16 -23.74 5.56
C MET A 88 4.13 -25.25 5.86
N TYR A 89 4.23 -26.08 4.82
CA TYR A 89 4.20 -27.54 4.90
C TYR A 89 5.47 -28.16 4.29
N ASN A 90 6.56 -27.40 4.21
CA ASN A 90 7.85 -27.82 3.63
C ASN A 90 7.76 -28.30 2.17
N LEU A 91 6.75 -27.84 1.42
CA LEU A 91 6.53 -28.23 0.02
C LEU A 91 7.18 -27.26 -0.99
N ILE A 92 7.90 -26.25 -0.50
CA ILE A 92 8.51 -25.20 -1.33
C ILE A 92 9.97 -25.07 -0.91
N PRO A 93 10.92 -25.05 -1.87
CA PRO A 93 12.33 -24.82 -1.57
C PRO A 93 12.58 -23.53 -0.79
N GLU A 94 13.60 -23.51 0.06
CA GLU A 94 13.91 -22.33 0.86
C GLU A 94 14.33 -21.12 0.01
N ASP A 95 15.00 -21.37 -1.11
CA ASP A 95 15.49 -20.41 -2.09
C ASP A 95 14.47 -20.07 -3.19
N TRP A 96 13.22 -20.54 -3.09
CA TRP A 96 12.15 -20.27 -4.07
C TRP A 96 11.97 -18.78 -4.40
N GLY A 97 12.26 -17.91 -3.43
CA GLY A 97 12.16 -16.46 -3.56
C GLY A 97 11.24 -15.83 -2.51
N GLY A 98 10.71 -14.67 -2.85
CA GLY A 98 10.04 -13.77 -1.91
C GLY A 98 11.02 -12.86 -1.16
N PHE A 99 12.11 -12.45 -1.80
CA PHE A 99 13.09 -11.52 -1.24
C PHE A 99 12.46 -10.14 -1.01
N VAL A 100 12.68 -9.59 0.19
CA VAL A 100 12.14 -8.26 0.55
C VAL A 100 13.01 -7.11 0.04
N LYS A 101 14.27 -7.38 -0.31
CA LYS A 101 15.27 -6.36 -0.67
C LYS A 101 14.76 -5.26 -1.62
N PRO A 102 14.16 -5.56 -2.79
CA PRO A 102 13.69 -4.50 -3.70
C PRO A 102 12.59 -3.63 -3.07
N TRP A 103 11.75 -4.23 -2.23
CA TRP A 103 10.70 -3.51 -1.50
C TRP A 103 11.29 -2.61 -0.42
N VAL A 104 12.28 -3.09 0.34
CA VAL A 104 12.94 -2.30 1.39
C VAL A 104 13.72 -1.13 0.79
N GLU A 105 14.46 -1.34 -0.29
CA GLU A 105 15.19 -0.28 -0.99
C GLU A 105 14.24 0.82 -1.47
N GLU A 106 13.10 0.45 -2.05
CA GLU A 106 12.10 1.44 -2.45
C GLU A 106 11.42 2.13 -1.26
N ILE A 107 11.12 1.38 -0.20
CA ILE A 107 10.54 1.93 1.03
C ILE A 107 11.45 2.99 1.63
N ALA A 108 12.74 2.68 1.72
CA ALA A 108 13.77 3.58 2.23
C ALA A 108 13.88 4.85 1.38
N ARG A 109 13.80 4.71 0.05
CA ARG A 109 13.95 5.81 -0.89
C ARG A 109 12.72 6.72 -0.97
N SER A 110 11.52 6.14 -0.97
CA SER A 110 10.34 6.82 -1.52
C SER A 110 9.09 6.79 -0.64
N PHE A 111 8.89 5.78 0.22
CA PHE A 111 7.64 5.61 0.97
C PHE A 111 7.60 6.49 2.23
N ARG A 112 7.48 7.81 2.03
CA ARG A 112 7.64 8.81 3.10
C ARG A 112 6.59 8.74 4.22
N CYS A 113 5.41 8.19 3.95
CA CYS A 113 4.31 8.10 4.92
C CYS A 113 4.21 6.74 5.62
N LEU A 114 5.03 5.76 5.25
CA LEU A 114 4.88 4.38 5.72
C LEU A 114 5.27 4.24 7.20
N LYS A 115 4.33 3.77 8.01
CA LYS A 115 4.46 3.55 9.46
C LYS A 115 4.43 2.06 9.81
N VAL A 116 3.82 1.23 8.96
CA VAL A 116 3.60 -0.19 9.24
C VAL A 116 4.07 -1.03 8.06
N VAL A 117 4.94 -1.99 8.33
CA VAL A 117 5.31 -3.05 7.38
C VAL A 117 4.98 -4.42 7.93
N HIS A 118 4.43 -5.27 7.08
CA HIS A 118 4.14 -6.65 7.39
C HIS A 118 4.64 -7.54 6.25
N PHE A 119 5.77 -8.19 6.48
CA PHE A 119 6.29 -9.20 5.58
C PHE A 119 5.80 -10.57 6.04
N ARG A 120 5.18 -11.33 5.14
CA ARG A 120 4.68 -12.66 5.43
C ARG A 120 5.25 -13.69 4.47
N ARG A 121 5.94 -14.70 5.00
CA ARG A 121 6.61 -15.76 4.20
C ARG A 121 7.56 -15.17 3.17
N MET A 122 8.39 -14.22 3.61
CA MET A 122 9.40 -13.57 2.77
C MET A 122 10.80 -13.90 3.28
N ILE A 123 11.78 -13.75 2.39
CA ILE A 123 13.20 -13.80 2.75
C ILE A 123 13.62 -12.38 3.11
N VAL A 124 14.06 -12.20 4.34
CA VAL A 124 14.46 -10.92 4.94
C VAL A 124 15.84 -11.12 5.52
N THR A 125 16.82 -10.32 5.11
CA THR A 125 18.20 -10.36 5.61
C THR A 125 18.43 -9.32 6.70
N ASP A 126 19.52 -9.47 7.46
CA ASP A 126 19.94 -8.46 8.44
C ASP A 126 20.22 -7.11 7.78
N GLU A 127 20.77 -7.12 6.57
CA GLU A 127 21.00 -5.93 5.77
C GLU A 127 19.70 -5.23 5.38
N ASP A 128 18.67 -5.98 5.00
CA ASP A 128 17.34 -5.41 4.71
C ASP A 128 16.75 -4.73 5.96
N LEU A 129 16.88 -5.36 7.13
CA LEU A 129 16.41 -4.78 8.39
C LEU A 129 17.21 -3.54 8.79
N ARG A 130 18.52 -3.53 8.55
CA ARG A 130 19.39 -2.37 8.77
C ARG A 130 19.00 -1.19 7.88
N VAL A 131 18.79 -1.42 6.59
CA VAL A 131 18.33 -0.37 5.64
C VAL A 131 16.98 0.19 6.06
N LEU A 132 16.04 -0.69 6.42
CA LEU A 132 14.72 -0.28 6.89
C LEU A 132 14.79 0.57 8.17
N ALA A 133 15.58 0.12 9.16
CA ALA A 133 15.80 0.81 10.43
C ALA A 133 16.41 2.20 10.22
N GLN A 134 17.44 2.32 9.39
CA GLN A 134 18.12 3.59 9.12
C GLN A 134 17.21 4.59 8.40
N ALA A 135 16.44 4.12 7.42
CA ALA A 135 15.64 5.02 6.60
C ALA A 135 14.32 5.43 7.27
N ARG A 136 13.71 4.55 8.08
CA ARG A 136 12.36 4.73 8.61
C ARG A 136 12.24 4.64 10.12
N GLY A 137 13.33 4.41 10.85
CA GLY A 137 13.30 4.12 12.30
C GLY A 137 12.42 5.08 13.10
N LEU A 138 12.65 6.38 12.96
CA LEU A 138 11.93 7.43 13.70
C LEU A 138 10.42 7.48 13.47
N VAL A 139 9.91 6.85 12.41
CA VAL A 139 8.48 6.93 12.01
C VAL A 139 7.80 5.57 11.95
N LEU A 140 8.56 4.48 11.99
CA LEU A 140 8.05 3.15 11.77
C LEU A 140 7.54 2.57 13.10
N GLN A 141 6.23 2.43 13.20
CA GLN A 141 5.53 2.05 14.42
C GLN A 141 5.39 0.53 14.57
N VAL A 142 5.33 -0.20 13.46
CA VAL A 142 5.08 -1.64 13.46
C VAL A 142 5.87 -2.34 12.36
N VAL A 143 6.75 -3.25 12.77
CA VAL A 143 7.37 -4.27 11.91
C VAL A 143 6.78 -5.63 12.24
N LYS A 144 6.21 -6.33 11.25
CA LYS A 144 5.76 -7.72 11.39
C LYS A 144 6.55 -8.63 10.45
N LEU A 145 7.31 -9.54 11.04
CA LEU A 145 8.02 -10.63 10.35
C LEU A 145 7.25 -11.95 10.57
N ASP A 146 6.23 -12.20 9.75
CA ASP A 146 5.32 -13.34 9.92
C ASP A 146 5.78 -14.54 9.07
N LYS A 147 6.44 -15.50 9.72
CA LYS A 147 7.03 -16.68 9.07
C LYS A 147 8.04 -16.31 7.99
N CYS A 148 8.84 -15.27 8.24
CA CYS A 148 9.97 -14.91 7.40
C CYS A 148 11.22 -15.72 7.78
N SER A 149 12.19 -15.79 6.88
CA SER A 149 13.50 -16.43 7.10
C SER A 149 14.63 -15.54 6.56
N GLY A 150 15.88 -15.84 6.92
CA GLY A 150 17.08 -15.18 6.37
C GLY A 150 17.73 -14.11 7.25
N PHE A 151 17.14 -13.76 8.40
CA PHE A 151 17.68 -12.79 9.35
C PHE A 151 18.11 -13.47 10.65
N SER A 152 18.93 -12.78 11.42
CA SER A 152 19.45 -13.18 12.71
C SER A 152 19.05 -12.17 13.80
N THR A 153 19.58 -12.34 15.01
CA THR A 153 19.41 -11.37 16.10
C THR A 153 20.05 -10.02 15.79
N ASP A 154 21.05 -9.95 14.91
CA ASP A 154 21.73 -8.70 14.56
C ASP A 154 20.81 -7.77 13.75
N GLY A 155 20.02 -8.32 12.82
CA GLY A 155 19.00 -7.56 12.11
C GLY A 155 17.92 -7.01 13.05
N LEU A 156 17.51 -7.79 14.06
CA LEU A 156 16.56 -7.33 15.09
C LEU A 156 17.13 -6.19 15.93
N LEU A 157 18.43 -6.26 16.27
CA LEU A 157 19.12 -5.22 17.02
C LEU A 157 19.07 -3.86 16.31
N HIS A 158 19.18 -3.85 14.97
CA HIS A 158 19.05 -2.61 14.19
C HIS A 158 17.66 -1.97 14.32
N ILE A 159 16.59 -2.78 14.21
CA ILE A 159 15.22 -2.28 14.34
C ILE A 159 14.98 -1.76 15.75
N CYS A 160 15.33 -2.52 16.80
CA CYS A 160 15.07 -2.13 18.19
C CYS A 160 15.89 -0.91 18.68
N ARG A 161 17.00 -0.57 18.01
CA ARG A 161 17.79 0.62 18.35
C ARG A 161 17.31 1.89 17.65
N SER A 162 16.61 1.76 16.52
CA SER A 162 16.27 2.88 15.66
C SER A 162 14.78 3.20 15.60
N CYS A 163 13.91 2.25 15.97
CA CYS A 163 12.45 2.39 16.01
C CYS A 163 11.92 2.48 17.44
#